data_AF-A0A1I4DLJ7-F1
#
_entry.id   AF-A0A1I4DLJ7-F1
#
_cell.length_a   1.000
_cell.length_b   1.000
_cell.length_c   1.000
_cell.angle_alpha   90.00
_cell.angle_beta   90.00
_cell.angle_gamma   90.00
#
_symmetry.space_group_name_H-M   'P 1'
#
loop_
_entity.id
_entity.type
_entity.pdbx_description
1 polymer ?
#
loop_
_entity_poly.entity_id
_entity_poly.type
_entity_poly.pdbx_seq_one_letter_code
_entity_poly.pdbx_strand_id
1 'polypeptide(L)'
;MKALSRICWPLVVAVGVSGCGTTYEIPSLGDTGTQRAKLLFEEGQQEGARRQLSDAAAQRRFQRVKAKVAPVGKAVCEHAAKDKADAVCDVDLAIDHSLNERNAYFTYKDNAPIIRVTMPLLKDSASDDEVAFVVGHEYGHLIGKHIEKQQQQAMVGALILGSIAVAAGASADYYDPNLVDASVALGAAAGSMAYSQSYELESDTVGTYIVHAAGYDPLDGAKFFARAEDAKTEAGKLSFWGTHPPDEKRVATVLATIERIENDIGLKKAE
;
A
#
# COMPACT_ATOMS: atom_id res chain seq x y z
N MET A 1 60.44 9.00 -20.50
CA MET A 1 58.97 9.19 -20.44
C MET A 1 58.43 8.24 -19.39
N LYS A 2 58.08 8.73 -18.19
CA LYS A 2 57.56 7.90 -17.09
C LYS A 2 56.04 7.74 -17.27
N ALA A 3 55.58 6.51 -17.29
CA ALA A 3 54.16 6.18 -17.40
C ALA A 3 53.41 6.68 -16.16
N LEU A 4 52.44 7.58 -16.37
CA LEU A 4 51.49 8.01 -15.36
C LEU A 4 50.48 6.89 -15.13
N SER A 5 50.63 6.17 -14.02
CA SER A 5 49.61 5.26 -13.50
C SER A 5 48.35 6.07 -13.18
N ARG A 6 47.30 5.90 -13.99
CA ARG A 6 45.97 6.47 -13.71
C ARG A 6 45.29 5.58 -12.68
N ILE A 7 45.45 5.94 -11.42
CA ILE A 7 44.67 5.40 -10.32
C ILE A 7 43.22 5.89 -10.51
N CYS A 8 42.34 5.00 -10.99
CA CYS A 8 40.91 5.23 -11.04
C CYS A 8 40.35 4.97 -9.63
N TRP A 9 40.00 6.02 -8.90
CA TRP A 9 39.24 5.84 -7.65
C TRP A 9 37.81 5.43 -8.01
N PRO A 10 37.25 4.37 -7.40
CA PRO A 10 35.85 4.08 -7.56
C PRO A 10 35.06 5.23 -6.94
N LEU A 11 34.26 5.90 -7.77
CA LEU A 11 33.34 6.94 -7.33
C LEU A 11 32.26 6.26 -6.49
N VAL A 12 32.42 6.24 -5.16
CA VAL A 12 31.37 5.79 -4.24
C VAL A 12 30.27 6.85 -4.29
N VAL A 13 29.23 6.59 -5.07
CA VAL A 13 28.00 7.38 -5.04
C VAL A 13 27.31 7.06 -3.72
N ALA A 14 27.47 7.94 -2.74
CA ALA A 14 26.66 7.91 -1.52
C ALA A 14 25.23 8.30 -1.90
N VAL A 15 24.39 7.29 -2.16
CA VAL A 15 22.93 7.48 -2.28
C VAL A 15 22.43 7.78 -0.86
N GLY A 16 22.00 9.02 -0.61
CA GLY A 16 21.32 9.38 0.63
C GLY A 16 19.97 8.67 0.71
N VAL A 17 19.80 7.77 1.68
CA VAL A 17 18.63 6.88 1.84
C VAL A 17 17.59 7.46 2.83
N SER A 18 17.54 8.78 3.02
CA SER A 18 16.75 9.41 4.10
C SER A 18 15.25 9.53 3.82
N GLY A 19 14.68 8.71 2.93
CA GLY A 19 13.26 8.81 2.51
C GLY A 19 12.53 7.49 2.33
N CYS A 20 13.11 6.36 2.73
CA CYS A 20 12.61 5.04 2.33
C CYS A 20 11.56 4.41 3.26
N GLY A 21 11.28 5.03 4.42
CA GLY A 21 10.35 4.52 5.42
C GLY A 21 8.88 4.91 5.20
N THR A 22 8.03 4.54 6.16
CA THR A 22 6.64 4.99 6.23
C THR A 22 6.57 6.49 6.55
N THR A 23 5.49 7.17 6.14
CA THR A 23 5.24 8.58 6.50
C THR A 23 4.69 8.71 7.93
N TYR A 24 3.92 7.73 8.36
CA TYR A 24 3.33 7.61 9.69
C TYR A 24 3.90 6.42 10.44
N GLU A 25 3.91 6.52 11.76
CA GLU A 25 4.23 5.40 12.64
C GLU A 25 3.18 4.31 12.51
N ILE A 26 3.62 3.06 12.32
CA ILE A 26 2.76 1.88 12.42
C ILE A 26 2.61 1.56 13.93
N PRO A 27 1.40 1.66 14.50
CA PRO A 27 1.17 1.32 15.90
C PRO A 27 1.31 -0.19 16.15
N SER A 28 1.73 -0.55 17.36
CA SER A 28 1.85 -1.93 17.81
C SER A 28 0.95 -2.20 19.03
N LEU A 29 0.40 -3.41 19.11
CA LEU A 29 -0.32 -3.88 20.29
C LEU A 29 0.63 -4.46 21.35
N GLY A 30 0.18 -4.45 22.60
CA GLY A 30 0.71 -5.34 23.63
C GLY A 30 0.20 -6.78 23.45
N ASP A 31 0.78 -7.73 24.20
CA ASP A 31 0.56 -9.17 24.01
C ASP A 31 -0.91 -9.61 23.96
N THR A 32 -1.78 -9.04 24.80
CA THR A 32 -3.21 -9.35 24.83
C THR A 32 -3.93 -8.88 23.55
N GLY A 33 -3.57 -7.70 23.04
CA GLY A 33 -4.13 -7.17 21.79
C GLY A 33 -3.72 -8.05 20.60
N THR A 34 -2.48 -8.52 20.58
CA THR A 34 -1.98 -9.43 19.54
C THR A 34 -2.78 -10.74 19.49
N GLN A 35 -3.12 -11.32 20.64
CA GLN A 35 -3.97 -12.54 20.67
C GLN A 35 -5.38 -12.28 20.11
N ARG A 36 -5.97 -11.13 20.43
CA ARG A 36 -7.27 -10.74 19.87
C ARG A 36 -7.20 -10.57 18.35
N ALA A 37 -6.15 -9.92 17.84
CA ALA A 37 -5.95 -9.73 16.41
C ALA A 37 -5.86 -11.08 15.67
N LYS A 38 -5.12 -12.04 16.25
CA LYS A 38 -5.02 -13.40 15.73
C LYS A 38 -6.37 -14.09 15.59
N LEU A 39 -7.18 -14.07 16.64
CA LEU A 39 -8.50 -14.70 16.64
C LEU A 39 -9.42 -14.09 15.58
N LEU A 40 -9.41 -12.77 15.43
CA LEU A 40 -10.19 -12.07 14.41
C LEU A 40 -9.69 -12.38 12.98
N PHE A 41 -8.38 -12.50 12.80
CA PHE A 41 -7.82 -12.92 11.52
C PHE A 41 -8.24 -14.36 11.18
N GLU A 42 -8.14 -15.28 12.13
CA GLU A 42 -8.57 -16.68 11.97
C GLU A 42 -10.08 -16.79 11.67
N GLU A 43 -10.92 -15.98 12.31
CA GLU A 43 -12.36 -15.89 12.02
C GLU A 43 -12.61 -15.44 10.57
N GLY A 44 -11.90 -14.40 10.12
CA GLY A 44 -11.97 -13.93 8.74
C GLY A 44 -11.53 -15.00 7.72
N GLN A 45 -10.48 -15.77 8.03
CA GLN A 45 -10.00 -16.86 7.18
C GLN A 45 -11.00 -18.01 7.05
N GLN A 46 -11.91 -18.17 8.02
CA GLN A 46 -12.98 -19.17 7.99
C GLN A 46 -14.26 -18.67 7.31
N GLU A 47 -14.29 -17.40 6.90
CA GLU A 47 -15.47 -16.82 6.28
C GLU A 47 -15.71 -17.39 4.88
N GLY A 48 -16.86 -18.02 4.69
CA GLY A 48 -17.24 -18.64 3.42
C GLY A 48 -17.78 -17.66 2.38
N ALA A 49 -18.06 -18.19 1.18
CA ALA A 49 -18.64 -17.42 0.09
C ALA A 49 -19.98 -16.76 0.50
N ARG A 50 -20.08 -15.46 0.26
CA ARG A 50 -21.27 -14.67 0.61
C ARG A 50 -22.22 -14.47 -0.56
N ARG A 51 -23.48 -14.17 -0.23
CA ARG A 51 -24.48 -13.78 -1.22
C ARG A 51 -24.10 -12.43 -1.84
N GLN A 52 -23.85 -12.44 -3.14
CA GLN A 52 -23.52 -11.25 -3.90
C GLN A 52 -24.70 -10.26 -3.96
N LEU A 53 -24.40 -8.96 -3.85
CA LEU A 53 -25.35 -7.90 -4.11
C LEU A 53 -25.69 -7.82 -5.61
N SER A 54 -26.86 -7.25 -5.91
CA SER A 54 -27.13 -6.76 -7.26
C SER A 54 -26.32 -5.50 -7.56
N ASP A 55 -26.03 -5.25 -8.83
CA ASP A 55 -25.24 -4.08 -9.27
C ASP A 55 -25.83 -2.76 -8.73
N ALA A 56 -27.16 -2.64 -8.75
CA ALA A 56 -27.85 -1.46 -8.21
C ALA A 56 -27.68 -1.32 -6.69
N ALA A 57 -27.66 -2.42 -5.94
CA ALA A 57 -27.42 -2.38 -4.50
C ALA A 57 -25.96 -2.04 -4.17
N ALA A 58 -25.01 -2.64 -4.89
CA ALA A 58 -23.57 -2.34 -4.80
C ALA A 58 -23.28 -0.87 -5.10
N GLN A 59 -23.85 -0.31 -6.19
CA GLN A 59 -23.70 1.10 -6.53
C GLN A 59 -24.29 2.02 -5.45
N ARG A 60 -25.47 1.71 -4.89
CA ARG A 60 -26.06 2.51 -3.79
C ARG A 60 -25.18 2.48 -2.53
N ARG A 61 -24.61 1.33 -2.18
CA ARG A 61 -23.65 1.22 -1.08
C ARG A 61 -22.44 2.11 -1.33
N PHE A 62 -21.81 1.99 -2.50
CA PHE A 62 -20.65 2.79 -2.85
C PHE A 62 -20.93 4.30 -2.77
N GLN A 63 -22.07 4.78 -3.28
CA GLN A 63 -22.41 6.21 -3.21
C GLN A 63 -22.58 6.71 -1.77
N ARG A 64 -23.20 5.92 -0.88
CA ARG A 64 -23.32 6.29 0.54
C ARG A 64 -21.95 6.37 1.21
N VAL A 65 -21.09 5.38 0.98
CA VAL A 65 -19.73 5.33 1.53
C VAL A 65 -18.89 6.49 1.01
N LYS A 66 -18.86 6.69 -0.32
CA LYS A 66 -18.15 7.81 -0.96
C LYS A 66 -18.54 9.16 -0.35
N ALA A 67 -19.84 9.40 -0.12
CA ALA A 67 -20.33 10.67 0.42
C ALA A 67 -19.79 11.00 1.82
N LYS A 68 -19.42 9.98 2.62
CA LYS A 68 -18.85 10.16 3.96
C LYS A 68 -17.32 10.10 3.97
N VAL A 69 -16.74 9.13 3.26
CA VAL A 69 -15.29 8.86 3.31
C VAL A 69 -14.49 9.88 2.50
N ALA A 70 -14.98 10.31 1.33
CA ALA A 70 -14.19 11.19 0.46
C ALA A 70 -13.87 12.57 1.07
N PRO A 71 -14.81 13.28 1.74
CA PRO A 71 -14.48 14.53 2.42
C PRO A 71 -13.44 14.36 3.53
N VAL A 72 -13.51 13.26 4.29
CA VAL A 72 -12.55 12.96 5.36
C VAL A 72 -11.18 12.61 4.79
N GLY A 73 -11.11 11.73 3.78
CA GLY A 73 -9.87 11.38 3.10
C GLY A 73 -9.17 12.60 2.48
N LYS A 74 -9.94 13.50 1.86
CA LYS A 74 -9.43 14.78 1.38
C LYS A 74 -8.85 15.64 2.50
N ALA A 75 -9.59 15.82 3.61
CA ALA A 75 -9.12 16.62 4.74
C ALA A 75 -7.83 16.04 5.38
N VAL A 76 -7.73 14.72 5.51
CA VAL A 76 -6.51 14.06 6.01
C VAL A 76 -5.36 14.24 5.03
N CYS A 77 -5.60 14.11 3.72
CA CYS A 77 -4.59 14.38 2.69
C CYS A 77 -4.09 15.83 2.74
N GLU A 78 -4.99 16.81 2.80
CA GLU A 78 -4.65 18.23 2.88
C GLU A 78 -3.84 18.53 4.14
N HIS A 79 -4.21 17.94 5.28
CA HIS A 79 -3.44 18.05 6.52
C HIS A 79 -2.04 17.43 6.38
N ALA A 80 -1.95 16.23 5.80
CA ALA A 80 -0.68 15.54 5.59
C ALA A 80 0.26 16.31 4.64
N ALA A 81 -0.31 17.11 3.75
CA ALA A 81 0.36 17.88 2.71
C ALA A 81 0.50 19.38 3.03
N LYS A 82 0.24 19.83 4.27
CA LYS A 82 0.28 21.25 4.66
C LYS A 82 1.56 22.00 4.23
N ASP A 83 2.69 21.31 4.13
CA ASP A 83 3.99 21.86 3.75
C ASP A 83 4.37 21.59 2.27
N LYS A 84 3.44 21.08 1.45
CA LYS A 84 3.65 20.68 0.06
C LYS A 84 2.64 21.36 -0.87
N ALA A 85 3.07 22.45 -1.49
CA ALA A 85 2.23 23.29 -2.35
C ALA A 85 1.73 22.59 -3.64
N ASP A 86 2.34 21.46 -4.01
CA ASP A 86 2.03 20.67 -5.22
C ASP A 86 1.12 19.46 -4.95
N ALA A 87 0.71 19.22 -3.71
CA ALA A 87 -0.13 18.07 -3.39
C ALA A 87 -1.56 18.23 -3.92
N VAL A 88 -2.00 17.28 -4.74
CA VAL A 88 -3.38 17.20 -5.22
C VAL A 88 -4.14 16.21 -4.33
N CYS A 89 -5.11 16.71 -3.55
CA CYS A 89 -5.93 15.91 -2.64
C CYS A 89 -7.39 15.76 -3.12
N ASP A 90 -7.73 16.33 -4.29
CA ASP A 90 -9.02 16.12 -4.93
C ASP A 90 -8.99 14.80 -5.69
N VAL A 91 -9.45 13.74 -5.04
CA VAL A 91 -9.40 12.37 -5.58
C VAL A 91 -10.67 12.06 -6.36
N ASP A 92 -10.50 11.69 -7.62
CA ASP A 92 -11.60 11.08 -8.38
C ASP A 92 -11.83 9.64 -7.88
N LEU A 93 -12.75 9.49 -6.93
CA LEU A 93 -13.20 8.21 -6.39
C LEU A 93 -14.41 7.69 -7.18
N ALA A 94 -14.25 6.59 -7.92
CA ALA A 94 -15.30 6.05 -8.79
C ALA A 94 -15.33 4.51 -8.82
N ILE A 95 -16.41 3.96 -9.37
CA ILE A 95 -16.53 2.52 -9.62
C ILE A 95 -15.81 2.19 -10.94
N ASP A 96 -14.99 1.16 -10.93
CA ASP A 96 -14.43 0.58 -12.15
C ASP A 96 -15.37 -0.51 -12.68
N HIS A 97 -15.91 -0.26 -13.85
CA HIS A 97 -16.79 -1.19 -14.58
C HIS A 97 -16.06 -1.99 -15.65
N SER A 98 -14.76 -1.74 -15.86
CA SER A 98 -13.96 -2.38 -16.90
C SER A 98 -13.26 -3.66 -16.42
N LEU A 99 -12.97 -3.75 -15.12
CA LEU A 99 -12.39 -4.93 -14.50
C LEU A 99 -13.47 -5.90 -14.00
N ASN A 100 -13.27 -7.18 -14.31
CA ASN A 100 -14.18 -8.26 -13.92
C ASN A 100 -13.70 -8.99 -12.65
N GLU A 101 -12.56 -8.60 -12.13
CA GLU A 101 -11.94 -9.14 -10.92
C GLU A 101 -12.27 -8.26 -9.71
N ARG A 102 -12.35 -8.86 -8.51
CA ARG A 102 -12.42 -8.10 -7.25
C ARG A 102 -11.12 -7.35 -7.07
N ASN A 103 -11.18 -6.01 -7.05
CA ASN A 103 -10.03 -5.16 -6.82
C ASN A 103 -10.42 -3.77 -6.32
N ALA A 104 -9.48 -3.10 -5.68
CA ALA A 104 -9.48 -1.66 -5.45
C ALA A 104 -8.05 -1.15 -5.68
N TYR A 105 -7.91 0.09 -6.12
CA TYR A 105 -6.59 0.67 -6.34
C TYR A 105 -6.61 2.19 -6.36
N PHE A 106 -5.53 2.76 -5.86
CA PHE A 106 -5.09 4.12 -6.10
C PHE A 106 -4.07 4.19 -7.26
N THR A 107 -4.21 5.18 -8.14
CA THR A 107 -3.18 5.53 -9.15
C THR A 107 -3.34 6.99 -9.60
N TYR A 108 -2.54 7.41 -10.58
CA TYR A 108 -2.66 8.73 -11.19
C TYR A 108 -3.20 8.64 -12.62
N LYS A 109 -4.08 9.58 -12.96
CA LYS A 109 -4.52 9.85 -14.34
C LYS A 109 -4.32 11.33 -14.61
N ASP A 110 -3.53 11.66 -15.63
CA ASP A 110 -3.21 13.04 -16.01
C ASP A 110 -2.68 13.87 -14.82
N ASN A 111 -1.81 13.26 -13.99
CA ASN A 111 -1.28 13.80 -12.72
C ASN A 111 -2.32 14.06 -11.60
N ALA A 112 -3.59 13.69 -11.79
CA ALA A 112 -4.60 13.72 -10.74
C ALA A 112 -4.74 12.34 -10.07
N PRO A 113 -4.84 12.27 -8.73
CA PRO A 113 -5.05 11.02 -8.03
C PRO A 113 -6.45 10.48 -8.32
N ILE A 114 -6.53 9.18 -8.61
CA ILE A 114 -7.78 8.47 -8.80
C ILE A 114 -7.82 7.26 -7.86
N ILE A 115 -9.00 6.98 -7.30
CA ILE A 115 -9.26 5.74 -6.59
C ILE A 115 -10.40 5.02 -7.32
N ARG A 116 -10.22 3.72 -7.49
CA ARG A 116 -11.17 2.85 -8.17
C ARG A 116 -11.49 1.66 -7.29
N VAL A 117 -12.78 1.32 -7.24
CA VAL A 117 -13.25 0.09 -6.62
C VAL A 117 -14.04 -0.67 -7.68
N THR A 118 -13.71 -1.93 -7.93
CA THR A 118 -14.35 -2.68 -9.00
C THR A 118 -15.76 -3.10 -8.60
N MET A 119 -16.66 -3.19 -9.58
CA MET A 119 -18.03 -3.67 -9.33
C MET A 119 -18.07 -5.07 -8.67
N PRO A 120 -17.24 -6.06 -9.07
CA PRO A 120 -17.15 -7.34 -8.37
C PRO A 120 -16.80 -7.22 -6.88
N LEU A 121 -15.87 -6.35 -6.48
CA LEU A 121 -15.53 -6.15 -5.07
C LEU A 121 -16.73 -5.59 -4.29
N LEU A 122 -17.40 -4.59 -4.86
CA LEU A 122 -18.59 -4.00 -4.24
C LEU A 122 -19.72 -5.00 -4.06
N LYS A 123 -19.91 -5.91 -5.01
CA LYS A 123 -20.92 -6.96 -4.94
C LYS A 123 -20.64 -8.00 -3.85
N ASP A 124 -19.37 -8.20 -3.55
CA ASP A 124 -18.88 -9.17 -2.57
C ASP A 124 -18.79 -8.63 -1.13
N SER A 125 -18.79 -7.31 -0.97
CA SER A 125 -18.84 -6.67 0.35
C SER A 125 -20.12 -7.03 1.12
N ALA A 126 -20.05 -7.23 2.45
CA ALA A 126 -21.23 -7.44 3.29
C ALA A 126 -21.77 -6.15 3.92
N SER A 127 -20.90 -5.21 4.25
CA SER A 127 -21.28 -3.99 4.97
C SER A 127 -20.79 -2.73 4.27
N ASP A 128 -21.33 -1.58 4.69
CA ASP A 128 -20.82 -0.28 4.27
C ASP A 128 -19.42 -0.05 4.91
N ASP A 129 -19.14 -0.65 6.08
CA ASP A 129 -17.85 -0.61 6.78
C ASP A 129 -16.72 -1.27 5.97
N GLU A 130 -16.97 -2.42 5.34
CA GLU A 130 -15.99 -3.09 4.46
C GLU A 130 -15.61 -2.21 3.26
N VAL A 131 -16.60 -1.61 2.60
CA VAL A 131 -16.33 -0.70 1.47
C VAL A 131 -15.64 0.57 1.96
N ALA A 132 -16.02 1.09 3.13
CA ALA A 132 -15.38 2.26 3.72
C ALA A 132 -13.90 1.97 4.00
N PHE A 133 -13.58 0.83 4.62
CA PHE A 133 -12.21 0.45 4.95
C PHE A 133 -11.36 0.24 3.69
N VAL A 134 -11.89 -0.42 2.66
CA VAL A 134 -11.20 -0.52 1.35
C VAL A 134 -10.89 0.86 0.78
N VAL A 135 -11.85 1.79 0.74
CA VAL A 135 -11.62 3.14 0.22
C VAL A 135 -10.63 3.93 1.10
N GLY A 136 -10.75 3.83 2.43
CA GLY A 136 -9.83 4.48 3.37
C GLY A 136 -8.39 3.98 3.22
N HIS A 137 -8.23 2.68 3.00
CA HIS A 137 -6.95 2.04 2.71
C HIS A 137 -6.29 2.60 1.43
N GLU A 138 -7.06 2.77 0.34
CA GLU A 138 -6.55 3.40 -0.89
C GLU A 138 -6.15 4.87 -0.69
N TYR A 139 -6.89 5.63 0.14
CA TYR A 139 -6.44 6.95 0.58
C TYR A 139 -5.13 6.88 1.36
N GLY A 140 -4.95 5.84 2.18
CA GLY A 140 -3.70 5.55 2.88
C GLY A 140 -2.51 5.43 1.92
N HIS A 141 -2.67 4.74 0.79
CA HIS A 141 -1.61 4.65 -0.24
C HIS A 141 -1.25 6.00 -0.85
N LEU A 142 -2.26 6.82 -1.17
CA LEU A 142 -2.06 8.18 -1.67
C LEU A 142 -1.30 9.05 -0.64
N ILE A 143 -1.80 9.07 0.60
CA ILE A 143 -1.26 9.93 1.67
C ILE A 143 0.15 9.49 2.06
N GLY A 144 0.40 8.19 2.08
CA GLY A 144 1.71 7.58 2.31
C GLY A 144 2.70 7.78 1.16
N LYS A 145 2.24 8.22 -0.03
CA LYS A 145 3.02 8.33 -1.28
C LYS A 145 3.68 7.00 -1.66
N HIS A 146 2.94 5.90 -1.53
CA HIS A 146 3.48 4.55 -1.67
C HIS A 146 3.91 4.24 -3.11
N ILE A 147 3.25 4.80 -4.13
CA ILE A 147 3.67 4.64 -5.53
C ILE A 147 5.06 5.27 -5.73
N GLU A 148 5.26 6.51 -5.30
CA GLU A 148 6.50 7.24 -5.46
C GLU A 148 7.63 6.59 -4.67
N LYS A 149 7.37 6.21 -3.41
CA LYS A 149 8.37 5.54 -2.58
C LYS A 149 8.75 4.18 -3.15
N GLN A 150 7.79 3.38 -3.64
CA GLN A 150 8.07 2.09 -4.26
C GLN A 150 8.92 2.24 -5.54
N GLN A 151 8.60 3.21 -6.39
CA GLN A 151 9.41 3.52 -7.59
C GLN A 151 10.83 3.94 -7.21
N GLN A 152 10.99 4.76 -6.17
CA GLN A 152 12.30 5.14 -5.65
C GLN A 152 13.09 3.93 -5.13
N GLN A 153 12.45 3.02 -4.38
CA GLN A 153 13.13 1.81 -3.89
C GLN A 153 13.53 0.89 -5.02
N ALA A 154 12.69 0.70 -6.04
CA ALA A 154 13.04 -0.06 -7.22
C ALA A 154 14.26 0.55 -7.93
N MET A 155 14.29 1.87 -8.11
CA MET A 155 15.45 2.55 -8.71
C MET A 155 16.72 2.37 -7.87
N VAL A 156 16.65 2.53 -6.54
CA VAL A 156 17.80 2.36 -5.65
C VAL A 156 18.31 0.91 -5.69
N GLY A 157 17.41 -0.07 -5.61
CA GLY A 157 17.78 -1.48 -5.69
C GLY A 157 18.43 -1.84 -7.03
N ALA A 158 17.87 -1.33 -8.14
CA ALA A 158 18.44 -1.47 -9.48
C ALA A 158 19.86 -0.90 -9.57
N LEU A 159 20.09 0.30 -9.03
CA LEU A 159 21.41 0.94 -9.01
C LEU A 159 22.42 0.14 -8.18
N ILE A 160 22.03 -0.34 -6.99
CA ILE A 160 22.89 -1.13 -6.11
C ILE A 160 23.34 -2.42 -6.82
N LEU A 161 22.40 -3.26 -7.26
CA LEU A 161 22.74 -4.55 -7.87
C LEU A 161 23.39 -4.40 -9.25
N GLY A 162 22.99 -3.42 -10.05
CA GLY A 162 23.66 -3.10 -11.31
C GLY A 162 25.11 -2.69 -11.10
N SER A 163 25.39 -1.83 -10.11
CA SER A 163 26.76 -1.38 -9.82
C SER A 163 27.67 -2.52 -9.31
N ILE A 164 27.13 -3.45 -8.52
CA ILE A 164 27.84 -4.65 -8.08
C ILE A 164 28.20 -5.53 -9.27
N ALA A 165 27.27 -5.76 -10.21
CA ALA A 165 27.53 -6.56 -11.40
C ALA A 165 28.62 -5.94 -12.30
N VAL A 166 28.58 -4.62 -12.50
CA VAL A 166 29.62 -3.89 -13.25
C VAL A 166 30.98 -4.00 -12.56
N ALA A 167 31.04 -3.80 -11.24
CA ALA A 167 32.29 -3.89 -10.48
C ALA A 167 32.87 -5.32 -10.49
N ALA A 168 32.01 -6.34 -10.36
CA ALA A 168 32.41 -7.74 -10.42
C ALA A 168 32.99 -8.09 -11.80
N GLY A 169 32.32 -7.66 -12.89
CA GLY A 169 32.83 -7.85 -14.24
C GLY A 169 34.16 -7.14 -14.49
N ALA A 170 34.28 -5.89 -14.05
CA ALA A 170 35.53 -5.13 -14.14
C ALA A 170 36.68 -5.81 -13.38
N SER A 171 36.41 -6.39 -12.21
CA SER A 171 37.43 -7.13 -11.43
C SER A 171 37.87 -8.45 -12.08
N ALA A 172 37.05 -9.00 -12.99
CA ALA A 172 37.31 -10.23 -13.71
C ALA A 172 37.85 -10.00 -15.13
N ASP A 173 38.17 -8.75 -15.51
CA ASP A 173 38.49 -8.33 -16.89
C ASP A 173 37.46 -8.82 -17.93
N TYR A 174 36.21 -8.98 -17.50
CA TYR A 174 35.12 -9.55 -18.30
C TYR A 174 33.82 -8.77 -18.09
N TYR A 175 33.29 -8.18 -19.16
CA TYR A 175 32.02 -7.46 -19.12
C TYR A 175 30.92 -8.27 -19.80
N ASP A 176 29.85 -8.60 -19.05
CA ASP A 176 28.64 -9.22 -19.58
C ASP A 176 27.44 -8.29 -19.39
N PRO A 177 26.94 -7.66 -20.47
CA PRO A 177 25.78 -6.78 -20.38
C PRO A 177 24.51 -7.51 -19.92
N ASN A 178 24.33 -8.79 -20.24
CA ASN A 178 23.15 -9.54 -19.84
C ASN A 178 23.12 -9.77 -18.33
N LEU A 179 24.29 -10.01 -17.73
CA LEU A 179 24.43 -10.14 -16.27
C LEU A 179 24.09 -8.81 -15.57
N VAL A 180 24.54 -7.68 -16.13
CA VAL A 180 24.23 -6.36 -15.59
C VAL A 180 22.73 -6.09 -15.67
N ASP A 181 22.09 -6.34 -16.81
CA ASP A 181 20.65 -6.13 -16.99
C ASP A 181 19.83 -7.03 -16.05
N ALA A 182 20.20 -8.31 -15.93
CA ALA A 182 19.56 -9.23 -14.98
C ALA A 182 19.70 -8.76 -13.53
N SER A 183 20.87 -8.22 -13.15
CA SER A 183 21.13 -7.70 -11.81
C SER A 183 20.33 -6.42 -11.54
N VAL A 184 20.23 -5.52 -12.53
CA VAL A 184 19.38 -4.33 -12.47
C VAL A 184 17.92 -4.72 -12.25
N ALA A 185 17.40 -5.67 -13.04
CA ALA A 185 16.03 -6.14 -12.92
C ALA A 185 15.76 -6.79 -11.56
N LEU A 186 16.67 -7.64 -11.09
CA LEU A 186 16.60 -8.26 -9.76
C LEU A 186 16.62 -7.22 -8.65
N GLY A 187 17.46 -6.19 -8.79
CA GLY A 187 17.53 -5.09 -7.84
C GLY A 187 16.29 -4.24 -7.80
N ALA A 188 15.69 -3.96 -8.97
CA ALA A 188 14.40 -3.27 -9.03
C ALA A 188 13.31 -4.05 -8.30
N ALA A 189 13.23 -5.36 -8.56
CA ALA A 189 12.25 -6.23 -7.90
C ALA A 189 12.47 -6.30 -6.38
N ALA A 190 13.70 -6.51 -5.93
CA ALA A 190 14.05 -6.57 -4.51
C ALA A 190 13.76 -5.25 -3.80
N GLY A 191 14.11 -4.12 -4.41
CA GLY A 191 13.84 -2.80 -3.87
C GLY A 191 12.33 -2.54 -3.73
N SER A 192 11.55 -2.83 -4.77
CA SER A 192 10.08 -2.69 -4.74
C SER A 192 9.42 -3.50 -3.62
N MET A 193 9.97 -4.69 -3.32
CA MET A 193 9.43 -5.60 -2.30
C MET A 193 9.85 -5.25 -0.87
N ALA A 194 10.94 -4.53 -0.66
CA ALA A 194 11.54 -4.33 0.66
C ALA A 194 10.61 -3.65 1.69
N TYR A 195 9.65 -2.83 1.22
CA TYR A 195 8.76 -2.04 2.08
C TYR A 195 7.27 -2.26 1.79
N SER A 196 6.92 -3.21 0.90
CA SER A 196 5.52 -3.43 0.50
C SER A 196 4.63 -3.74 1.71
N GLN A 197 5.06 -4.62 2.62
CA GLN A 197 4.31 -4.94 3.84
C GLN A 197 4.15 -3.70 4.74
N SER A 198 5.20 -2.91 4.96
CA SER A 198 5.08 -1.70 5.79
C SER A 198 4.14 -0.65 5.17
N TYR A 199 4.08 -0.57 3.84
CA TYR A 199 3.15 0.32 3.14
C TYR A 199 1.70 -0.16 3.30
N GLU A 200 1.42 -1.46 3.28
CA GLU A 200 0.08 -1.98 3.61
C GLU A 200 -0.32 -1.62 5.06
N LEU A 201 0.57 -1.80 6.03
CA LEU A 201 0.29 -1.47 7.44
C LEU A 201 0.12 0.05 7.67
N GLU A 202 0.91 0.87 6.97
CA GLU A 202 0.71 2.33 6.98
C GLU A 202 -0.63 2.70 6.36
N SER A 203 -0.99 2.10 5.23
CA SER A 203 -2.30 2.32 4.59
C SER A 203 -3.45 1.90 5.51
N ASP A 204 -3.31 0.79 6.24
CA ASP A 204 -4.30 0.36 7.24
C ASP A 204 -4.39 1.34 8.41
N THR A 205 -3.26 1.88 8.88
CA THR A 205 -3.23 2.89 9.95
C THR A 205 -3.98 4.16 9.53
N VAL A 206 -3.64 4.71 8.36
CA VAL A 206 -4.28 5.92 7.83
C VAL A 206 -5.75 5.65 7.48
N GLY A 207 -6.03 4.49 6.89
CA GLY A 207 -7.36 4.03 6.55
C GLY A 207 -8.27 3.92 7.77
N THR A 208 -7.79 3.32 8.86
CA THR A 208 -8.52 3.24 10.13
C THR A 208 -8.91 4.63 10.63
N TYR A 209 -7.97 5.58 10.62
CA TYR A 209 -8.24 6.95 11.05
C TYR A 209 -9.32 7.61 10.19
N ILE A 210 -9.21 7.50 8.86
CA ILE A 210 -10.17 8.07 7.91
C ILE A 210 -11.57 7.49 8.12
N VAL A 211 -11.70 6.17 8.20
CA VAL A 211 -13.04 5.55 8.27
C VAL A 211 -13.69 5.72 9.62
N HIS A 212 -12.90 5.70 10.71
CA HIS A 212 -13.38 6.04 12.03
C HIS A 212 -13.92 7.48 12.07
N ALA A 213 -13.17 8.44 11.54
CA ALA A 213 -13.60 9.84 11.44
C ALA A 213 -14.80 10.04 10.49
N ALA A 214 -14.99 9.16 9.52
CA ALA A 214 -16.19 9.12 8.66
C ALA A 214 -17.40 8.45 9.32
N GLY A 215 -17.25 7.93 10.54
CA GLY A 215 -18.31 7.29 11.33
C GLY A 215 -18.63 5.85 10.92
N TYR A 216 -17.64 5.12 10.40
CA TYR A 216 -17.70 3.68 10.13
C TYR A 216 -16.86 2.90 11.16
N ASP A 217 -17.17 1.61 11.32
CA ASP A 217 -16.40 0.70 12.17
C ASP A 217 -15.17 0.18 11.40
N PRO A 218 -13.95 0.61 11.74
CA PRO A 218 -12.76 0.16 11.04
C PRO A 218 -12.48 -1.33 11.25
N LEU A 219 -12.85 -1.88 12.41
CA LEU A 219 -12.57 -3.27 12.74
C LEU A 219 -13.50 -4.20 11.97
N ASP A 220 -14.78 -3.85 11.82
CA ASP A 220 -15.69 -4.61 10.96
C ASP A 220 -15.22 -4.55 9.50
N GLY A 221 -14.83 -3.37 9.02
CA GLY A 221 -14.36 -3.22 7.65
C GLY A 221 -13.07 -3.99 7.34
N ALA A 222 -12.12 -4.02 8.28
CA ALA A 222 -10.85 -4.71 8.13
C ALA A 222 -10.98 -6.24 7.99
N LYS A 223 -12.10 -6.83 8.44
CA LYS A 223 -12.36 -8.28 8.25
C LYS A 223 -12.37 -8.69 6.78
N PHE A 224 -12.70 -7.77 5.86
CA PHE A 224 -12.60 -8.04 4.42
C PHE A 224 -11.19 -8.48 4.00
N PHE A 225 -10.16 -7.85 4.59
CA PHE A 225 -8.75 -8.12 4.31
C PHE A 225 -8.24 -9.38 5.02
N ALA A 226 -9.00 -9.90 5.99
CA ALA A 226 -8.68 -11.15 6.68
C ALA A 226 -9.27 -12.38 5.99
N ARG A 227 -10.00 -12.25 4.86
CA ARG A 227 -10.57 -13.42 4.18
C ARG A 227 -9.53 -14.27 3.47
N ALA A 228 -9.78 -15.57 3.45
CA ALA A 228 -8.97 -16.53 2.71
C ALA A 228 -9.39 -16.56 1.24
N GLU A 229 -8.61 -15.93 0.36
CA GLU A 229 -8.82 -16.00 -1.09
C GLU A 229 -7.52 -16.12 -1.87
N ASP A 230 -7.63 -16.69 -3.08
CA ASP A 230 -6.49 -16.86 -3.97
C ASP A 230 -5.94 -15.51 -4.44
N ALA A 231 -4.61 -15.37 -4.36
CA ALA A 231 -3.88 -14.19 -4.84
C ALA A 231 -4.00 -13.98 -6.37
N LYS A 232 -4.46 -15.00 -7.10
CA LYS A 232 -4.72 -14.92 -8.54
C LYS A 232 -6.11 -15.45 -8.85
N THR A 233 -6.76 -14.84 -9.82
CA THR A 233 -8.01 -15.37 -10.38
C THR A 233 -7.75 -16.64 -11.19
N GLU A 234 -8.81 -17.39 -11.53
CA GLU A 234 -8.71 -18.55 -12.43
C GLU A 234 -8.05 -18.20 -13.79
N ALA A 235 -8.19 -16.95 -14.23
CA ALA A 235 -7.56 -16.43 -15.45
C ALA A 235 -6.08 -16.01 -15.26
N GLY A 236 -5.49 -16.23 -14.09
CA GLY A 236 -4.08 -15.96 -13.78
C GLY A 236 -3.72 -14.50 -13.49
N LYS A 237 -4.70 -13.60 -13.46
CA LYS A 237 -4.50 -12.19 -13.09
C LYS A 237 -4.45 -12.05 -11.57
N LEU A 238 -3.73 -11.04 -11.06
CA LEU A 238 -3.75 -10.74 -9.62
C LEU A 238 -5.18 -10.37 -9.19
N SER A 239 -5.61 -10.96 -8.08
CA SER A 239 -6.83 -10.55 -7.38
C SER A 239 -6.50 -9.42 -6.39
N PHE A 240 -7.52 -8.90 -5.71
CA PHE A 240 -7.34 -8.02 -4.55
C PHE A 240 -6.35 -8.58 -3.52
N TRP A 241 -6.41 -9.87 -3.18
CA TRP A 241 -5.47 -10.52 -2.25
C TRP A 241 -4.08 -10.76 -2.85
N GLY A 242 -3.95 -10.63 -4.18
CA GLY A 242 -2.66 -10.61 -4.86
C GLY A 242 -1.95 -9.27 -4.76
N THR A 243 -2.71 -8.16 -4.75
CA THR A 243 -2.18 -6.80 -4.60
C THR A 243 -2.12 -6.35 -3.14
N HIS A 244 -3.03 -6.84 -2.30
CA HIS A 244 -3.13 -6.56 -0.87
C HIS A 244 -3.17 -7.88 -0.08
N PRO A 245 -2.02 -8.53 0.15
CA PRO A 245 -1.97 -9.82 0.81
C PRO A 245 -2.59 -9.77 2.22
N PRO A 246 -3.36 -10.80 2.62
CA PRO A 246 -3.89 -10.92 3.97
C PRO A 246 -2.75 -11.22 4.94
N ASP A 247 -2.75 -10.57 6.10
CA ASP A 247 -1.76 -10.78 7.16
C ASP A 247 -2.38 -10.43 8.53
N GLU A 248 -2.15 -11.27 9.53
CA GLU A 248 -2.55 -11.05 10.92
C GLU A 248 -2.13 -9.67 11.45
N LYS A 249 -0.94 -9.20 11.03
CA LYS A 249 -0.42 -7.88 11.42
C LYS A 249 -1.31 -6.73 10.99
N ARG A 250 -2.10 -6.89 9.92
CA ARG A 250 -3.03 -5.87 9.43
C ARG A 250 -4.17 -5.66 10.41
N VAL A 251 -4.79 -6.73 10.88
CA VAL A 251 -5.83 -6.68 11.92
C VAL A 251 -5.26 -6.11 13.22
N ALA A 252 -4.04 -6.51 13.58
CA ALA A 252 -3.36 -5.96 14.76
C ALA A 252 -3.13 -4.45 14.63
N THR A 253 -2.74 -3.97 13.45
CA THR A 253 -2.52 -2.55 13.16
C THR A 253 -3.81 -1.76 13.26
N VAL A 254 -4.92 -2.30 12.76
CA VAL A 254 -6.25 -1.67 12.87
C VAL A 254 -6.66 -1.52 14.33
N LEU A 255 -6.54 -2.58 15.13
CA LEU A 255 -6.83 -2.54 16.57
C LEU A 255 -5.95 -1.53 17.30
N ALA A 256 -4.64 -1.51 17.03
CA ALA A 256 -3.72 -0.58 17.67
C ALA A 256 -4.00 0.87 17.27
N THR A 257 -4.46 1.09 16.05
CA THR A 257 -4.85 2.43 15.58
C THR A 257 -6.15 2.88 16.24
N ILE A 258 -7.13 1.99 16.43
CA ILE A 258 -8.34 2.28 17.20
C ILE A 258 -7.97 2.68 18.64
N GLU A 259 -7.10 1.91 19.31
CA GLU A 259 -6.64 2.27 20.66
C GLU A 259 -5.97 3.66 20.69
N ARG A 260 -5.18 4.02 19.68
CA ARG A 260 -4.62 5.39 19.57
C ARG A 260 -5.69 6.45 19.42
N ILE A 261 -6.74 6.20 18.66
CA ILE A 261 -7.84 7.14 18.46
C ILE A 261 -8.63 7.32 19.76
N GLU A 262 -8.96 6.24 20.46
CA GLU A 262 -9.69 6.25 21.73
C GLU A 262 -8.92 6.96 22.86
N ASN A 263 -7.59 7.02 22.76
CA ASN A 263 -6.71 7.75 23.68
C ASN A 263 -6.32 9.16 23.18
N ASP A 264 -7.03 9.71 22.19
CA ASP A 264 -6.81 11.05 21.61
C ASP A 264 -5.39 11.29 21.03
N ILE A 265 -4.70 10.22 20.62
CA ILE A 265 -3.35 10.30 20.04
C ILE A 265 -3.40 10.60 18.53
N GLY A 266 -4.31 9.95 17.81
CA GLY A 266 -4.44 10.08 16.35
C GLY A 266 -3.21 9.60 15.56
N LEU A 267 -3.03 10.17 14.36
CA LEU A 267 -1.90 9.84 13.46
C LEU A 267 -0.61 10.56 13.89
N LYS A 268 0.49 9.79 14.00
CA LYS A 268 1.83 10.32 14.28
C LYS A 268 2.76 10.15 13.09
N LYS A 269 3.52 11.19 12.73
CA LYS A 269 4.57 11.10 11.71
C LYS A 269 5.70 10.19 12.20
N ALA A 270 6.26 9.37 11.31
CA ALA A 270 7.48 8.63 11.60
C ALA A 270 8.68 9.60 11.71
N GLU A 271 9.55 9.38 12.68
CA GLU A 271 10.80 10.15 12.91
C GLU A 271 11.94 9.74 11.97
#